data_AF-A0A0R3VXM8-F1
#
_entry.id   AF-A0A0R3VXM8-F1
#
_cell.length_a   1.000
_cell.length_b   1.000
_cell.length_c   1.000
_cell.angle_alpha   90.00
_cell.angle_beta   90.00
_cell.angle_gamma   90.00
#
_symmetry.space_group_name_H-M   'P 1'
#
loop_
_entity.id
_entity.type
_entity.pdbx_description
1 polymer ?
#
loop_
_entity_poly.entity_id
_entity_poly.type
_entity_poly.pdbx_seq_one_letter_code
_entity_poly.pdbx_strand_id
1 'polypeptide(L)'
;MGSEKYPRENDFDDYVNHRDGGSNACTDGDYTMFFFDIQRSYFKEALDKFANFFVAPLLSQDCVDRELEAVHSEFELCKADDYCRMDHLLTSFSKEDSPYHTFGVGNRTSLRDKPSAAGTNVYELLRKFQLRYYNASLMTLAVESKGEFSLTTLTRLLIVAWSYTLDHLESMVNEIFGSIPDR
;
A
#
# COMPACT_ATOMS: atom_id res chain seq x y z
N MET A 1 -0.89 -5.75 8.97
CA MET A 1 -0.98 -7.22 8.78
C MET A 1 0.33 -8.02 8.92
N GLY A 2 1.45 -7.42 9.36
CA GLY A 2 2.71 -8.15 9.60
C GLY A 2 3.43 -8.66 8.34
N SER A 3 4.69 -9.05 8.52
CA SER A 3 5.59 -9.62 7.51
C SER A 3 6.45 -10.73 8.14
N GLU A 4 7.14 -11.54 7.33
CA GLU A 4 8.03 -12.58 7.86
C GLU A 4 9.10 -12.01 8.82
N LYS A 5 9.68 -10.85 8.49
CA LYS A 5 10.68 -10.17 9.33
C LYS A 5 10.08 -9.45 10.53
N TYR A 6 8.88 -8.89 10.38
CA TYR A 6 8.14 -8.18 11.43
C TYR A 6 6.73 -8.76 11.58
N PRO A 7 6.56 -9.88 12.31
CA PRO A 7 5.31 -10.65 12.31
C PRO A 7 4.21 -10.03 13.16
N ARG A 8 4.56 -9.14 14.10
CA ARG A 8 3.59 -8.48 14.97
C ARG A 8 2.69 -7.56 14.13
N GLU A 9 1.38 -7.73 14.27
CA GLU A 9 0.42 -6.83 13.64
C GLU A 9 0.56 -5.41 14.18
N ASN A 10 0.26 -4.43 13.32
CA ASN A 10 0.36 -2.99 13.60
C ASN A 10 1.76 -2.53 14.05
N ASP A 11 2.81 -3.35 13.90
CA ASP A 11 4.15 -3.01 14.35
C ASP A 11 4.71 -1.76 13.68
N PHE A 12 4.43 -1.59 12.38
CA PHE A 12 4.81 -0.40 11.64
C PHE A 12 4.05 0.85 12.10
N ASP A 13 2.73 0.77 12.18
CA ASP A 13 1.89 1.91 12.58
C ASP A 13 2.22 2.34 14.01
N ASP A 14 2.38 1.39 14.93
CA ASP A 14 2.86 1.66 16.29
C ASP A 14 4.23 2.35 16.25
N TYR A 15 5.17 1.83 15.45
CA TYR A 15 6.53 2.37 15.39
C TYR A 15 6.55 3.84 14.95
N VAL A 16 5.78 4.17 13.90
CA VAL A 16 5.69 5.51 13.32
C VAL A 16 4.91 6.47 14.25
N ASN A 17 3.74 6.05 14.75
CA ASN A 17 2.89 6.88 15.60
C ASN A 17 3.55 7.28 16.93
N HIS A 18 4.39 6.41 17.52
CA HIS A 18 5.13 6.72 18.74
C HIS A 18 6.34 7.65 18.53
N ARG A 19 6.60 8.09 17.29
CA ARG A 19 7.77 8.89 16.90
C ARG A 19 7.38 10.13 16.11
N ASP A 20 6.18 10.65 16.40
CA ASP A 20 5.60 11.85 15.78
C ASP A 20 5.55 11.79 14.24
N GLY A 21 5.37 10.58 13.69
CA GLY A 21 5.12 10.35 12.28
C GLY A 21 3.69 9.91 12.02
N GLY A 22 3.33 9.80 10.74
CA GLY A 22 2.08 9.19 10.29
C GLY A 22 2.30 8.22 9.13
N SER A 23 1.36 7.32 8.93
CA SER A 23 1.29 6.41 7.78
C SER A 23 -0.11 6.42 7.20
N ASN A 24 -0.22 6.22 5.88
CA ASN A 24 -1.50 5.94 5.24
C ASN A 24 -1.29 5.24 3.90
N ALA A 25 -2.38 4.78 3.31
CA ALA A 25 -2.42 4.25 1.95
C ALA A 25 -3.70 4.67 1.23
N CYS A 26 -3.66 4.68 -0.10
CA CYS A 26 -4.85 4.80 -0.93
C CYS A 26 -4.76 3.87 -2.15
N THR A 27 -5.93 3.47 -2.65
CA THR A 27 -6.07 2.68 -3.87
C THR A 27 -6.98 3.43 -4.83
N ASP A 28 -6.57 3.49 -6.09
CA ASP A 28 -7.31 4.09 -7.20
C ASP A 28 -7.33 3.10 -8.38
N GLY A 29 -7.89 3.49 -9.52
CA GLY A 29 -8.12 2.61 -10.66
C GLY A 29 -6.85 1.96 -11.24
N ASP A 30 -5.69 2.61 -11.13
CA ASP A 30 -4.43 2.16 -11.74
C ASP A 30 -3.21 2.22 -10.80
N TYR A 31 -3.38 2.62 -9.53
CA TYR A 31 -2.30 2.61 -8.56
C TYR A 31 -2.77 2.26 -7.14
N THR A 32 -1.83 1.74 -6.34
CA THR A 32 -1.92 1.72 -4.88
C THR A 32 -0.72 2.51 -4.34
N MET A 33 -0.99 3.54 -3.55
CA MET A 33 0.05 4.39 -2.97
C MET A 33 0.13 4.14 -1.46
N PHE A 34 1.32 3.80 -0.98
CA PHE A 34 1.64 3.72 0.44
C PHE A 34 2.61 4.84 0.78
N PHE A 35 2.40 5.54 1.88
CA PHE A 35 3.29 6.62 2.30
C PHE A 35 3.36 6.72 3.81
N PHE A 36 4.48 7.24 4.29
CA PHE A 36 4.69 7.55 5.70
C PHE A 36 5.67 8.71 5.85
N ASP A 37 5.62 9.36 6.99
CA ASP A 37 6.63 10.31 7.45
C ASP A 37 7.07 9.93 8.87
N ILE A 38 8.32 10.24 9.21
CA ILE A 38 8.87 10.00 10.55
C ILE A 38 10.09 10.89 10.77
N GLN A 39 10.44 11.13 12.03
CA GLN A 39 11.70 11.80 12.36
C GLN A 39 12.91 11.07 11.79
N ARG A 40 13.86 11.85 11.25
CA ARG A 40 15.05 11.38 10.53
C ARG A 40 15.84 10.29 11.27
N SER A 41 16.00 10.41 12.59
CA SER A 41 16.76 9.45 13.41
C SER A 41 16.19 8.03 13.37
N TYR A 42 14.90 7.88 13.04
CA TYR A 42 14.20 6.60 13.01
C TYR A 42 13.88 6.11 11.59
N PHE A 43 14.26 6.90 10.57
CA PHE A 43 13.86 6.66 9.18
C PHE A 43 14.37 5.32 8.63
N LYS A 44 15.63 4.94 8.91
CA LYS A 44 16.19 3.67 8.39
C LYS A 44 15.37 2.46 8.84
N GLU A 45 15.02 2.40 10.13
CA GLU A 45 14.23 1.28 10.67
C GLU A 45 12.77 1.34 10.21
N ALA A 46 12.17 2.53 10.11
CA ALA A 46 10.83 2.68 9.53
C ALA A 46 10.81 2.21 8.07
N LEU A 47 11.81 2.58 7.28
CA LEU A 47 11.91 2.20 5.87
C LEU A 47 12.10 0.69 5.69
N ASP A 48 12.87 0.03 6.57
CA ASP A 48 13.02 -1.42 6.58
C ASP A 48 11.70 -2.14 6.90
N LYS A 49 10.96 -1.66 7.90
CA LYS A 49 9.61 -2.16 8.21
C LYS A 49 8.64 -1.96 7.05
N PHE A 50 8.65 -0.78 6.44
CA PHE A 50 7.81 -0.41 5.30
C PHE A 50 8.11 -1.28 4.07
N ALA A 51 9.37 -1.51 3.74
CA ALA A 51 9.76 -2.36 2.60
C ALA A 51 9.26 -3.81 2.75
N ASN A 52 9.18 -4.31 3.98
CA ASN A 52 8.71 -5.67 4.25
C ASN A 52 7.21 -5.88 3.98
N PHE A 53 6.44 -4.81 3.74
CA PHE A 53 5.08 -4.92 3.20
C PHE A 53 5.08 -5.57 1.81
N PHE A 54 6.14 -5.34 1.03
CA PHE A 54 6.27 -5.77 -0.35
C PHE A 54 7.11 -7.05 -0.50
N VAL A 55 8.10 -7.25 0.38
CA VAL A 55 9.02 -8.40 0.32
C VAL A 55 8.30 -9.72 0.67
N ALA A 56 7.72 -9.79 1.87
CA ALA A 56 7.14 -11.01 2.41
C ALA A 56 6.00 -10.71 3.41
N PRO A 57 4.87 -10.14 2.95
CA PRO A 57 3.73 -9.91 3.82
C PRO A 57 3.09 -11.24 4.23
N LEU A 58 2.73 -11.36 5.51
CA LEU A 58 2.11 -12.59 6.03
C LEU A 58 0.73 -12.78 5.42
N LEU A 59 -0.08 -11.71 5.41
CA LEU A 59 -1.49 -11.73 4.99
C LEU A 59 -2.21 -12.93 5.61
N SER A 60 -2.14 -13.12 6.93
CA SER A 60 -2.81 -14.25 7.58
C SER A 60 -4.32 -14.15 7.39
N GLN A 61 -5.00 -15.29 7.30
CA GLN A 61 -6.44 -15.34 7.07
C GLN A 61 -7.23 -14.56 8.14
N ASP A 62 -6.86 -14.72 9.41
CA ASP A 62 -7.46 -13.98 10.53
C ASP A 62 -7.29 -12.46 10.43
N CYS A 63 -6.19 -11.99 9.82
CA CYS A 63 -5.97 -10.58 9.58
C CYS A 63 -6.81 -10.10 8.40
N VAL A 64 -6.85 -10.85 7.30
CA VAL A 64 -7.69 -10.55 6.13
C VAL A 64 -9.17 -10.45 6.49
N ASP A 65 -9.67 -11.35 7.34
CA ASP A 65 -11.06 -11.33 7.79
C ASP A 65 -11.40 -10.07 8.61
N ARG A 66 -10.47 -9.58 9.44
CA ARG A 66 -10.65 -8.31 10.16
C ARG A 66 -10.53 -7.09 9.25
N GLU A 67 -9.56 -7.09 8.33
CA GLU A 67 -9.41 -6.00 7.36
C GLU A 67 -10.63 -5.88 6.45
N LEU A 68 -11.30 -7.00 6.11
CA LEU A 68 -12.55 -6.97 5.36
C LEU A 68 -13.66 -6.21 6.11
N GLU A 69 -13.72 -6.34 7.43
CA GLU A 69 -14.65 -5.58 8.25
C GLU A 69 -14.29 -4.09 8.29
N ALA A 70 -12.99 -3.73 8.28
CA ALA A 70 -12.55 -2.36 8.14
C ALA A 70 -12.95 -1.76 6.78
N VAL A 71 -12.72 -2.47 5.67
CA VAL A 71 -13.17 -2.08 4.32
C VAL A 71 -14.69 -1.90 4.28
N HIS A 72 -15.44 -2.77 4.95
CA HIS A 72 -16.89 -2.61 5.02
C HIS A 72 -17.31 -1.35 5.80
N SER A 73 -16.62 -1.03 6.90
CA SER A 73 -16.85 0.21 7.63
C SER A 73 -16.53 1.46 6.78
N GLU A 74 -15.43 1.43 6.02
CA GLU A 74 -15.10 2.51 5.07
C GLU A 74 -16.19 2.67 4.01
N PHE A 75 -16.68 1.57 3.43
CA PHE A 75 -17.80 1.61 2.49
C PHE A 75 -19.07 2.24 3.11
N GLU A 76 -19.39 1.92 4.36
CA GLU A 76 -20.55 2.51 5.03
C GLU A 76 -20.41 4.02 5.24
N LEU A 77 -19.19 4.51 5.48
CA LEU A 77 -18.90 5.95 5.50
C LEU A 77 -19.03 6.56 4.10
N CYS A 78 -18.50 5.91 3.06
CA CYS A 78 -18.59 6.36 1.66
C CYS A 78 -20.03 6.50 1.16
N LYS A 79 -21.00 5.71 1.66
CA LYS A 79 -22.41 5.81 1.24
C LYS A 79 -23.05 7.15 1.58
N ALA A 80 -22.59 7.80 2.65
CA ALA A 80 -23.07 9.09 3.09
C ALA A 80 -22.29 10.27 2.47
N ASP A 81 -21.18 9.97 1.79
CA ASP A 81 -20.32 10.97 1.15
C ASP A 81 -20.77 11.26 -0.29
N ASP A 82 -21.06 12.52 -0.60
CA ASP A 82 -21.56 12.92 -1.92
C ASP A 82 -20.53 12.73 -3.04
N TYR A 83 -19.23 12.82 -2.72
CA TYR A 83 -18.18 12.57 -3.70
C TYR A 83 -18.15 11.09 -4.09
N CYS A 84 -18.15 10.18 -3.11
CA CYS A 84 -18.24 8.74 -3.36
C CYS A 84 -19.52 8.35 -4.10
N ARG A 85 -20.66 8.97 -3.77
CA ARG A 85 -21.93 8.73 -4.47
C ARG A 85 -21.87 9.18 -5.93
N MET A 86 -21.28 10.34 -6.19
CA MET A 86 -21.11 10.86 -7.54
C MET A 86 -20.18 9.96 -8.36
N ASP A 87 -19.04 9.54 -7.79
CA ASP A 87 -18.10 8.64 -8.44
C ASP A 87 -18.75 7.29 -8.79
N HIS A 88 -19.49 6.69 -7.86
CA HIS A 88 -20.23 5.46 -8.11
C HIS A 88 -21.32 5.63 -9.19
N LEU A 89 -21.97 6.78 -9.25
CA LEU A 89 -22.93 7.09 -10.31
C LEU A 89 -22.25 7.19 -11.68
N LEU A 90 -21.10 7.86 -11.76
CA LEU A 90 -20.35 8.01 -13.00
C LEU A 90 -19.81 6.68 -13.52
N THR A 91 -19.27 5.84 -12.65
CA THR A 91 -18.80 4.49 -13.00
C THR A 91 -19.94 3.62 -13.52
N SER A 92 -21.16 3.77 -12.97
CA SER A 92 -22.35 3.02 -13.43
C SER A 92 -22.80 3.34 -14.85
N PHE A 93 -22.50 4.54 -15.37
CA PHE A 93 -22.81 4.94 -16.75
C PHE A 93 -21.79 4.45 -17.78
N SER A 94 -20.68 3.90 -17.33
CA SER A 94 -19.65 3.37 -18.22
C SER A 94 -20.08 2.04 -18.85
N LYS A 95 -19.43 1.67 -19.96
CA LYS A 95 -19.70 0.41 -20.66
C LYS A 95 -19.49 -0.78 -19.70
N GLU A 96 -20.41 -1.75 -19.69
CA GLU A 96 -20.38 -2.92 -18.78
C GLU A 96 -19.04 -3.68 -18.78
N ASP A 97 -18.40 -3.81 -19.95
CA ASP A 97 -17.09 -4.50 -20.08
C ASP A 97 -15.88 -3.62 -19.73
N SER A 98 -16.09 -2.36 -19.34
CA SER A 98 -15.02 -1.43 -19.00
C SER A 98 -14.52 -1.70 -17.57
N PRO A 99 -13.19 -1.70 -17.32
CA PRO A 99 -12.66 -1.71 -15.95
C PRO A 99 -13.21 -0.57 -15.10
N TYR A 100 -13.55 0.57 -15.71
CA TYR A 100 -14.15 1.72 -15.03
C TYR A 100 -15.58 1.46 -14.52
N HIS A 101 -16.25 0.38 -14.93
CA HIS A 101 -17.54 -0.04 -14.39
C HIS A 101 -17.42 -0.77 -13.04
N THR A 102 -16.20 -1.00 -12.56
CA THR A 102 -15.93 -1.77 -11.35
C THR A 102 -16.32 -0.99 -10.09
N PHE A 103 -17.00 -1.66 -9.15
CA PHE A 103 -17.16 -1.15 -7.80
C PHE A 103 -15.84 -1.26 -7.03
N GLY A 104 -15.06 -0.19 -7.02
CA GLY A 104 -13.68 -0.17 -6.52
C GLY A 104 -13.53 -0.20 -5.00
N VAL A 105 -14.47 0.38 -4.25
CA VAL A 105 -14.39 0.46 -2.77
C VAL A 105 -14.41 -0.92 -2.13
N GLY A 106 -15.22 -1.83 -2.68
CA GLY A 106 -15.46 -3.13 -2.08
C GLY A 106 -16.34 -3.05 -0.82
N ASN A 107 -16.86 -4.20 -0.39
CA ASN A 107 -17.58 -4.37 0.87
C ASN A 107 -17.71 -5.86 1.18
N ARG A 108 -18.32 -6.18 2.32
CA ARG A 108 -18.62 -7.55 2.74
C ARG A 108 -19.35 -8.37 1.66
N THR A 109 -20.30 -7.77 0.96
CA THR A 109 -21.05 -8.44 -0.11
C THR A 109 -20.15 -8.83 -1.28
N SER A 110 -19.27 -7.93 -1.74
CA SER A 110 -18.40 -8.16 -2.90
C SER A 110 -17.16 -9.00 -2.56
N LEU A 111 -16.64 -8.90 -1.34
CA LEU A 111 -15.39 -9.53 -0.90
C LEU A 111 -15.58 -10.81 -0.08
N ARG A 112 -16.80 -11.10 0.41
CA ARG A 112 -17.08 -12.34 1.15
C ARG A 112 -18.34 -13.04 0.67
N ASP A 113 -19.50 -12.40 0.77
CA ASP A 113 -20.78 -13.11 0.69
C ASP A 113 -21.04 -13.68 -0.72
N LYS A 114 -20.89 -12.86 -1.77
CA LYS A 114 -21.04 -13.32 -3.17
C LYS A 114 -19.95 -14.32 -3.58
N PRO A 115 -18.65 -14.07 -3.32
CA PRO A 115 -17.60 -15.05 -3.62
C PRO A 115 -17.81 -16.38 -2.90
N SER A 116 -18.18 -16.37 -1.61
CA SER A 116 -18.39 -17.59 -0.83
C SER A 116 -19.56 -18.41 -1.37
N ALA A 117 -20.67 -17.76 -1.73
CA ALA A 117 -21.81 -18.41 -2.37
C ALA A 117 -21.46 -19.03 -3.74
N ALA A 118 -20.47 -18.46 -4.44
CA ALA A 118 -19.96 -18.98 -5.70
C ALA A 118 -18.82 -20.03 -5.54
N GLY A 119 -18.41 -20.35 -4.31
CA GLY A 119 -17.29 -21.26 -4.04
C GLY A 119 -15.91 -20.65 -4.35
N THR A 120 -15.82 -19.32 -4.44
CA THR A 120 -14.59 -18.60 -4.75
C THR A 120 -13.78 -18.33 -3.48
N ASN A 121 -12.53 -18.80 -3.45
CA ASN A 121 -11.59 -18.51 -2.36
C ASN A 121 -10.93 -17.13 -2.56
N VAL A 122 -11.49 -16.10 -1.92
CA VAL A 122 -10.99 -14.71 -2.02
C VAL A 122 -9.58 -14.56 -1.44
N TYR A 123 -9.26 -15.31 -0.39
CA TYR A 123 -7.93 -15.29 0.21
C TYR A 123 -6.85 -15.75 -0.78
N GLU A 124 -7.11 -16.83 -1.53
CA GLU A 124 -6.20 -17.26 -2.61
C GLU A 124 -6.09 -16.22 -3.72
N LEU A 125 -7.19 -15.55 -4.09
CA LEU A 125 -7.18 -14.48 -5.08
C LEU A 125 -6.35 -13.29 -4.62
N LEU A 126 -6.45 -12.90 -3.34
CA LEU A 126 -5.62 -11.86 -2.74
C LEU A 126 -4.13 -12.22 -2.82
N ARG A 127 -3.76 -13.46 -2.45
CA ARG A 127 -2.37 -13.92 -2.56
C ARG A 127 -1.89 -13.93 -4.01
N LYS A 128 -2.71 -14.39 -4.96
CA LYS A 128 -2.38 -14.35 -6.40
C LYS A 128 -2.23 -12.92 -6.91
N PHE A 129 -3.08 -12.00 -6.48
CA PHE A 129 -3.01 -10.59 -6.85
C PHE A 129 -1.72 -9.94 -6.33
N GLN A 130 -1.41 -10.16 -5.05
CA GLN A 130 -0.17 -9.67 -4.44
C GLN A 130 1.06 -10.20 -5.19
N LEU A 131 1.13 -11.51 -5.44
CA LEU A 131 2.27 -12.11 -6.15
C LEU A 131 2.43 -11.59 -7.58
N ARG A 132 1.32 -11.24 -8.25
CA ARG A 132 1.32 -10.80 -9.66
C ARG A 132 1.67 -9.33 -9.83
N TYR A 133 1.10 -8.46 -8.99
CA TYR A 133 1.15 -7.01 -9.22
C TYR A 133 2.12 -6.28 -8.28
N TYR A 134 2.47 -6.87 -7.13
CA TYR A 134 3.41 -6.27 -6.19
C TYR A 134 4.84 -6.78 -6.46
N ASN A 135 5.36 -6.46 -7.65
CA ASN A 135 6.73 -6.74 -8.06
C ASN A 135 7.51 -5.44 -8.34
N ALA A 136 8.84 -5.51 -8.28
CA ALA A 136 9.69 -4.34 -8.39
C ALA A 136 9.53 -3.56 -9.72
N SER A 137 9.28 -4.25 -10.84
CA SER A 137 9.14 -3.61 -12.15
C SER A 137 7.95 -2.64 -12.27
N LEU A 138 6.92 -2.82 -11.43
CA LEU A 138 5.71 -2.01 -11.37
C LEU A 138 5.70 -0.98 -10.24
N MET A 139 6.77 -0.92 -9.43
CA MET A 139 6.86 -0.03 -8.28
C MET A 139 7.70 1.20 -8.58
N THR A 140 7.35 2.31 -7.93
CA THR A 140 8.18 3.51 -7.86
C THR A 140 8.29 3.94 -6.41
N LEU A 141 9.50 4.24 -5.95
CA LEU A 141 9.76 4.74 -4.60
C LEU A 141 10.24 6.19 -4.67
N ALA A 142 9.65 7.04 -3.84
CA ALA A 142 10.12 8.39 -3.56
C ALA A 142 10.53 8.52 -2.09
N VAL A 143 11.68 9.13 -1.84
CA VAL A 143 12.22 9.37 -0.49
C VAL A 143 12.60 10.84 -0.37
N GLU A 144 12.03 11.52 0.61
CA GLU A 144 12.30 12.93 0.91
C GLU A 144 12.96 13.09 2.30
N SER A 145 13.97 13.97 2.40
CA SER A 145 14.52 14.46 3.66
C SER A 145 14.99 15.91 3.53
N LYS A 146 14.77 16.76 4.55
CA LYS A 146 15.06 18.22 4.54
C LYS A 146 16.53 18.63 4.26
N GLY A 147 16.76 19.48 3.22
CA GLY A 147 17.88 20.44 2.99
C GLY A 147 18.01 21.00 1.52
N GLU A 148 19.09 21.70 1.12
CA GLU A 148 19.26 22.60 -0.08
C GLU A 148 20.01 22.13 -1.39
N PHE A 149 19.42 21.42 -2.37
CA PHE A 149 20.05 21.21 -3.71
C PHE A 149 18.99 21.21 -4.80
N SER A 150 19.43 21.70 -5.97
CA SER A 150 18.72 21.75 -7.23
C SER A 150 18.37 20.35 -7.75
N LEU A 151 17.10 20.17 -8.12
CA LEU A 151 16.54 18.95 -8.69
C LEU A 151 17.22 18.58 -10.01
N THR A 152 18.14 17.63 -9.96
CA THR A 152 18.60 16.92 -11.15
C THR A 152 18.83 15.47 -10.76
N THR A 153 17.80 14.63 -10.92
CA THR A 153 17.88 13.28 -11.49
C THR A 153 16.48 12.64 -11.47
N LEU A 154 15.90 12.49 -12.66
CA LEU A 154 14.72 11.69 -12.95
C LEU A 154 15.19 10.30 -13.40
N THR A 155 15.17 9.28 -12.53
CA THR A 155 15.01 7.89 -12.97
C THR A 155 14.58 6.99 -11.81
N ARG A 156 13.37 6.39 -11.89
CA ARG A 156 12.81 5.24 -11.12
C ARG A 156 12.95 5.17 -9.58
N LEU A 157 13.69 6.08 -8.96
CA LEU A 157 13.93 6.28 -7.54
C LEU A 157 14.15 7.79 -7.36
N LEU A 158 13.15 8.49 -6.85
CA LEU A 158 13.29 9.91 -6.52
C LEU A 158 13.86 10.00 -5.10
N ILE A 159 15.17 10.21 -4.99
CA ILE A 159 15.86 10.35 -3.71
C ILE A 159 16.27 11.81 -3.51
N VAL A 160 15.76 12.44 -2.45
CA VAL A 160 16.19 13.79 -2.01
C VAL A 160 16.88 13.67 -0.65
N ALA A 161 18.21 13.83 -0.63
CA ALA A 161 19.08 13.50 0.52
C ALA A 161 19.85 14.70 1.08
N TRP A 162 19.98 14.78 2.41
CA TRP A 162 20.47 16.00 3.10
C TRP A 162 21.27 15.81 4.40
N SER A 163 21.73 14.60 4.68
CA SER A 163 22.67 14.34 5.80
C SER A 163 23.38 13.00 5.62
N TYR A 164 22.69 12.08 4.98
CA TYR A 164 23.27 11.06 4.13
C TYR A 164 23.65 11.72 2.80
N THR A 165 24.82 11.39 2.23
CA THR A 165 25.08 11.69 0.82
C THR A 165 23.98 11.06 -0.04
N LEU A 166 23.73 11.58 -1.24
CA LEU A 166 22.80 10.93 -2.17
C LEU A 166 23.17 9.44 -2.33
N ASP A 167 24.47 9.15 -2.44
CA ASP A 167 25.03 7.79 -2.45
C ASP A 167 24.66 6.96 -1.22
N HIS A 168 24.60 7.57 -0.02
CA HIS A 168 24.23 6.84 1.20
C HIS A 168 22.73 6.56 1.23
N LEU A 169 21.86 7.50 0.87
CA LEU A 169 20.43 7.20 0.77
C LEU A 169 20.16 6.16 -0.32
N GLU A 170 20.83 6.28 -1.46
CA GLU A 170 20.74 5.31 -2.56
C GLU A 170 21.23 3.93 -2.11
N SER A 171 22.38 3.85 -1.43
CA SER A 171 22.88 2.59 -0.87
C SER A 171 21.93 1.98 0.15
N MET A 172 21.33 2.79 1.03
CA MET A 172 20.38 2.31 2.05
C MET A 172 19.08 1.81 1.40
N VAL A 173 18.58 2.53 0.40
CA VAL A 173 17.40 2.11 -0.36
C VAL A 173 17.67 0.83 -1.14
N ASN A 174 18.81 0.74 -1.82
CA ASN A 174 19.22 -0.47 -2.52
C ASN A 174 19.43 -1.66 -1.58
N GLU A 175 19.99 -1.43 -0.38
CA GLU A 175 20.13 -2.45 0.68
C GLU A 175 18.75 -2.99 1.12
N ILE A 176 17.77 -2.10 1.32
CA ILE A 176 16.44 -2.46 1.87
C ILE A 176 15.49 -3.00 0.79
N PHE A 177 15.42 -2.36 -0.38
CA PHE A 177 14.50 -2.70 -1.46
C PHE A 177 15.10 -3.67 -2.48
N GLY A 178 16.42 -3.88 -2.47
CA GLY A 178 17.09 -4.84 -3.36
C GLY A 178 16.66 -6.29 -3.14
N SER A 179 16.04 -6.60 -2.00
CA SER A 179 15.43 -7.90 -1.71
C SER A 179 14.03 -8.09 -2.30
N ILE A 180 13.41 -7.04 -2.88
CA ILE A 180 12.10 -7.18 -3.51
C ILE A 180 12.29 -7.96 -4.82
N PRO A 181 11.70 -9.16 -4.93
CA PRO A 181 11.87 -9.99 -6.11
C PRO A 181 11.16 -9.39 -7.33
N ASP A 182 11.79 -9.53 -8.49
CA ASP A 182 11.16 -9.33 -9.78
C ASP A 182 10.44 -10.65 -10.12
N ARG A 183 9.16 -10.75 -9.72
CA ARG A 183 8.33 -11.97 -9.83
C ARG A 183 7.50 -11.99 -11.10
#